data_AF-A0A7W8GC42-F1
#
_entry.id   AF-A0A7W8GC42-F1
#
_cell.length_a   1.000
_cell.length_b   1.000
_cell.length_c   1.000
_cell.angle_alpha   90.00
_cell.angle_beta   90.00
_cell.angle_gamma   90.00
#
_symmetry.space_group_name_H-M   'P 1'
#
loop_
_entity.id
_entity.type
_entity.pdbx_description
1 polymer ?
#
loop_
_entity_poly.entity_id
_entity_poly.type
_entity_poly.pdbx_seq_one_letter_code
_entity_poly.pdbx_strand_id
1 'polypeptide(L)'
;MSERRTDHSARDVLRELFPESYRELFGEGGGAEGGPLTLGLYPVADGRLALVHGDQLAEFTPLDPKSNKALHCDLCHYTRSRSEATLFRVVVGARRTRYVTLCLGTEACQKRAGRRGLETLADRIFPLEPVHAD
;
A
#
# COMPACT_ATOMS: atom_id res chain seq x y z
N MET A 1 46.03 -24.22 2.33
CA MET A 1 44.74 -24.62 1.72
C MET A 1 43.72 -23.58 2.15
N SER A 2 43.29 -22.71 1.24
CA SER A 2 42.44 -21.56 1.55
C SER A 2 40.99 -22.03 1.67
N GLU A 3 40.43 -22.02 2.87
CA GLU A 3 39.00 -22.26 3.11
C GLU A 3 38.20 -21.11 2.49
N ARG A 4 37.46 -21.41 1.41
CA ARG A 4 36.45 -20.49 0.87
C ARG A 4 35.27 -20.49 1.82
N ARG A 5 35.12 -19.41 2.59
CA ARG A 5 33.84 -19.11 3.25
C ARG A 5 32.85 -18.74 2.15
N THR A 6 31.96 -19.66 1.79
CA THR A 6 30.76 -19.32 1.02
C THR A 6 29.82 -18.58 1.96
N ASP A 7 29.63 -17.30 1.70
CA ASP A 7 28.66 -16.47 2.41
C ASP A 7 27.27 -16.85 1.88
N HIS A 8 26.67 -17.89 2.49
CA HIS A 8 25.35 -18.34 2.08
C HIS A 8 24.32 -17.34 2.57
N SER A 9 23.63 -16.69 1.62
CA SER A 9 22.52 -15.81 1.98
C SER A 9 21.44 -16.62 2.72
N ALA A 10 20.72 -16.00 3.65
CA ALA A 10 19.63 -16.66 4.36
C ALA A 10 18.60 -17.31 3.41
N ARG A 11 18.47 -16.74 2.20
CA ARG A 11 17.62 -17.24 1.12
C ARG A 11 18.11 -18.57 0.55
N ASP A 12 19.41 -18.76 0.39
CA ASP A 12 20.00 -20.02 -0.08
C ASP A 12 19.86 -21.12 0.96
N VAL A 13 20.06 -20.79 2.24
CA VAL A 13 19.87 -21.72 3.36
C VAL A 13 18.42 -22.19 3.44
N LEU A 14 17.46 -21.27 3.33
CA LEU A 14 16.04 -21.62 3.33
C LEU A 14 15.66 -22.47 2.12
N ARG A 15 16.24 -22.20 0.94
CA ARG A 15 15.99 -23.03 -0.26
C ARG A 15 16.48 -24.47 -0.08
N GLU A 16 17.64 -24.66 0.53
CA GLU A 16 18.23 -26.00 0.72
C GLU A 16 17.58 -26.78 1.87
N LEU A 17 17.34 -26.13 3.02
CA LEU A 17 16.91 -26.82 4.24
C LEU A 17 15.37 -26.84 4.41
N PHE A 18 14.67 -25.83 3.87
CA PHE A 18 13.23 -25.66 4.07
C PHE A 18 12.52 -25.27 2.76
N PRO A 19 12.56 -26.14 1.73
CA PRO A 19 12.07 -25.83 0.38
C PRO A 19 10.58 -25.48 0.32
N GLU A 20 9.78 -25.96 1.28
CA GLU A 20 8.36 -25.63 1.39
C GLU A 20 8.14 -24.18 1.87
N SER A 21 8.78 -23.79 2.97
CA SER A 21 8.79 -22.40 3.47
C SER A 21 9.41 -21.44 2.46
N TYR A 22 10.44 -21.88 1.73
CA TYR A 22 11.01 -21.09 0.64
C TYR A 22 9.98 -20.82 -0.47
N ARG A 23 9.20 -21.82 -0.88
CA ARG A 23 8.15 -21.63 -1.89
C ARG A 23 7.01 -20.75 -1.39
N GLU A 24 6.65 -20.85 -0.11
CA GLU A 24 5.62 -20.00 0.50
C GLU A 24 6.08 -18.53 0.57
N LEU A 25 7.35 -18.29 0.90
CA LEU A 25 7.90 -16.95 1.06
C LEU A 25 8.41 -16.33 -0.26
N PHE A 26 8.82 -17.15 -1.23
CA PHE A 26 9.54 -16.71 -2.43
C PHE A 26 9.09 -17.34 -3.75
N GLY A 27 8.04 -18.17 -3.75
CA GLY A 27 7.49 -18.84 -4.93
C GLY A 27 6.34 -18.08 -5.62
N GLU A 28 6.27 -18.20 -6.95
CA GLU A 28 5.39 -17.49 -7.90
C GLU A 28 5.58 -15.97 -8.01
N GLY A 29 6.83 -15.56 -8.26
CA GLY A 29 7.16 -14.19 -8.64
C GLY A 29 8.64 -13.89 -8.46
N GLY A 30 9.52 -14.54 -9.23
CA GLY A 30 10.94 -14.26 -9.19
C GLY A 30 11.24 -12.83 -9.67
N GLY A 31 11.84 -12.01 -8.79
CA GLY A 31 12.58 -10.82 -9.20
C GLY A 31 12.69 -9.74 -8.14
N ALA A 32 13.79 -9.75 -7.37
CA ALA A 32 14.66 -8.60 -7.09
C ALA A 32 15.42 -8.79 -5.75
N GLU A 33 16.74 -8.58 -5.79
CA GLU A 33 17.62 -8.40 -4.63
C GLU A 33 17.38 -7.03 -3.95
N GLY A 34 16.17 -6.81 -3.49
CA GLY A 34 15.72 -5.69 -2.68
C GLY A 34 14.36 -6.12 -2.14
N GLY A 35 14.18 -6.13 -0.82
CA GLY A 35 12.95 -6.63 -0.20
C GLY A 35 11.69 -6.08 -0.88
N PRO A 36 10.56 -6.81 -0.85
CA PRO A 36 9.36 -6.39 -1.58
C PRO A 36 9.03 -4.96 -1.19
N LEU A 37 9.23 -4.02 -2.13
CA LEU A 37 8.78 -2.66 -2.00
C LEU A 37 7.25 -2.75 -1.91
N THR A 38 6.74 -2.71 -0.69
CA THR A 38 5.33 -2.93 -0.41
C THR A 38 4.56 -1.79 -1.04
N LEU A 39 3.76 -2.12 -2.06
CA LEU A 39 2.76 -1.22 -2.64
C LEU A 39 1.38 -1.76 -2.25
N GLY A 40 0.67 -1.01 -1.42
CA GLY A 40 -0.64 -1.45 -0.96
C GLY A 40 -1.37 -0.41 -0.13
N LEU A 41 -2.70 -0.58 -0.08
CA LEU A 41 -3.61 0.19 0.75
C LEU A 41 -4.13 -0.71 1.87
N TYR A 42 -3.94 -0.33 3.11
CA TYR A 42 -4.23 -1.17 4.28
C TYR A 42 -5.23 -0.49 5.20
N PRO A 43 -6.23 -1.20 5.72
CA PRO A 43 -7.07 -0.67 6.79
C PRO A 43 -6.27 -0.53 8.09
N VAL A 44 -6.57 0.55 8.83
CA VAL A 44 -6.01 0.86 10.15
C VAL A 44 -7.18 1.08 11.13
N ALA A 45 -6.89 1.28 12.41
CA ALA A 45 -7.88 1.63 13.43
C ALA A 45 -8.72 2.86 13.05
N ASP A 46 -9.92 2.94 13.62
CA ASP A 46 -10.87 4.06 13.46
C ASP A 46 -11.32 4.32 12.00
N GLY A 47 -11.30 3.29 11.15
CA GLY A 47 -11.69 3.40 9.75
C GLY A 47 -10.69 4.18 8.88
N ARG A 48 -9.47 4.41 9.39
CA ARG A 48 -8.37 4.99 8.61
C ARG A 48 -7.81 4.00 7.61
N LEU A 49 -7.12 4.50 6.59
CA LEU A 49 -6.36 3.70 5.66
C LEU A 49 -4.90 4.15 5.65
N ALA A 50 -3.97 3.26 5.31
CA ALA A 50 -2.57 3.58 5.07
C ALA A 50 -2.18 3.15 3.66
N LEU A 51 -1.70 4.08 2.84
CA LEU A 51 -1.03 3.77 1.59
C LEU A 51 0.46 3.61 1.88
N VAL A 52 1.02 2.48 1.47
CA VAL A 52 2.44 2.19 1.58
C VAL A 52 3.01 2.09 0.17
N HIS A 53 4.15 2.74 -0.06
CA HIS A 53 4.92 2.62 -1.28
C HIS A 53 6.41 2.70 -0.94
N GLY A 54 7.09 1.55 -0.94
CA GLY A 54 8.50 1.48 -0.56
C GLY A 54 8.70 1.84 0.91
N ASP A 55 9.46 2.89 1.19
CA ASP A 55 9.72 3.43 2.52
C ASP A 55 8.73 4.53 2.95
N GLN A 56 7.79 4.89 2.08
CA GLN A 56 6.83 5.95 2.34
C GLN A 56 5.49 5.39 2.82
N LEU A 57 4.91 6.08 3.82
CA LEU A 57 3.60 5.75 4.38
C LEU A 57 2.76 7.02 4.49
N ALA A 58 1.54 6.96 3.97
CA ALA A 58 0.57 8.04 4.07
C ALA A 58 -0.73 7.55 4.73
N GLU A 59 -1.15 8.22 5.80
CA GLU A 59 -2.40 7.92 6.50
C GLU A 59 -3.58 8.75 5.97
N PHE A 60 -4.69 8.08 5.75
CA PHE A 60 -5.96 8.61 5.29
C PHE A 60 -6.94 8.63 6.45
N THR A 61 -7.31 9.83 6.91
CA THR A 61 -8.34 10.02 7.92
C THR A 61 -9.71 10.11 7.24
N PRO A 62 -10.70 9.29 7.61
CA PRO A 62 -12.05 9.41 7.06
C PRO A 62 -12.68 10.74 7.51
N LEU A 63 -13.50 11.31 6.65
CA LEU A 63 -14.31 12.48 6.95
C LEU A 63 -15.78 12.11 6.97
N ASP A 64 -16.55 12.77 7.83
CA ASP A 64 -17.99 12.55 7.87
C ASP A 64 -18.65 12.92 6.53
N PRO A 65 -19.46 12.03 5.95
CA PRO A 65 -20.14 12.29 4.70
C PRO A 65 -21.19 13.40 4.91
N LYS A 66 -20.92 14.60 4.40
CA LYS A 66 -21.86 15.73 4.44
C LYS A 66 -22.95 15.66 3.35
N SER A 67 -22.81 14.75 2.39
CA SER A 67 -23.67 14.68 1.20
C SER A 67 -24.32 13.31 1.06
N ASN A 68 -25.56 13.30 0.54
CA ASN A 68 -26.30 12.07 0.26
C ASN A 68 -26.03 11.51 -1.17
N LYS A 69 -25.03 12.03 -1.88
CA LYS A 69 -24.65 11.57 -3.22
C LYS A 69 -23.69 10.38 -3.14
N ALA A 70 -23.81 9.47 -4.10
CA ALA A 70 -22.81 8.41 -4.27
C ALA A 70 -21.47 9.03 -4.69
N LEU A 71 -20.39 8.57 -4.06
CA LEU A 71 -19.04 8.97 -4.39
C LEU A 71 -18.45 7.98 -5.39
N HIS A 72 -17.65 8.45 -6.34
CA HIS A 72 -16.82 7.57 -7.18
C HIS A 72 -15.50 7.30 -6.49
N CYS A 73 -15.04 6.06 -6.50
CA CYS A 73 -13.74 5.73 -5.92
C CYS A 73 -12.60 6.20 -6.83
N ASP A 74 -11.65 6.96 -6.30
CA ASP A 74 -10.49 7.45 -7.04
C ASP A 74 -9.46 6.36 -7.37
N LEU A 75 -9.52 5.21 -6.68
CA LEU A 75 -8.62 4.07 -6.90
C LEU A 75 -9.15 3.10 -7.96
N CYS A 76 -10.34 2.55 -7.74
CA CYS A 76 -10.90 1.53 -8.65
C CYS A 76 -11.93 2.08 -9.65
N HIS A 77 -12.28 3.36 -9.56
CA HIS A 77 -13.31 4.01 -10.39
C HIS A 77 -14.67 3.30 -10.40
N TYR A 78 -14.95 2.53 -9.34
CA TYR A 78 -16.12 1.68 -9.24
C TYR A 78 -16.81 1.77 -7.88
N THR A 79 -18.04 2.24 -7.88
CA THR A 79 -18.94 2.30 -6.72
C THR A 79 -20.38 2.06 -7.17
N ARG A 80 -21.07 1.13 -6.53
CA ARG A 80 -22.48 0.79 -6.84
C ARG A 80 -23.47 1.49 -5.92
N SER A 81 -23.04 1.92 -4.74
CA SER A 81 -23.89 2.54 -3.73
C SER A 81 -23.19 3.64 -2.94
N ARG A 82 -23.98 4.48 -2.27
CA ARG A 82 -23.49 5.61 -1.47
C ARG A 82 -22.68 5.19 -0.23
N SER A 83 -22.89 3.99 0.29
CA SER A 83 -22.22 3.47 1.48
C SER A 83 -20.93 2.72 1.14
N GLU A 84 -20.59 2.56 -0.15
CA GLU A 84 -19.41 1.79 -0.55
C GLU A 84 -18.11 2.57 -0.49
N ALA A 85 -18.15 3.90 -0.48
CA ALA A 85 -16.98 4.76 -0.46
C ALA A 85 -17.18 5.95 0.48
N THR A 86 -16.06 6.43 1.04
CA THR A 86 -16.03 7.63 1.88
C THR A 86 -14.94 8.60 1.42
N LEU A 87 -15.05 9.86 1.85
CA LEU A 87 -14.05 10.87 1.62
C LEU A 87 -12.96 10.75 2.69
N PHE A 88 -11.72 10.66 2.25
CA PHE A 88 -10.56 10.64 3.10
C PHE A 88 -9.73 11.91 2.94
N ARG A 89 -9.14 12.35 4.04
CA ARG A 89 -8.13 13.40 4.09
C ARG A 89 -6.76 12.78 4.30
N VAL A 90 -5.78 13.20 3.52
CA VAL A 90 -4.36 12.85 3.72
C VAL A 90 -3.52 14.13 3.75
N VAL A 91 -2.65 14.24 4.74
CA VAL A 91 -1.70 15.35 4.87
C VAL A 91 -0.45 14.98 4.11
N VAL A 92 -0.13 15.74 3.06
CA VAL A 92 1.04 15.49 2.19
C VAL A 92 2.18 16.48 2.43
N GLY A 93 1.97 17.45 3.32
CA GLY A 93 2.98 18.43 3.74
C GLY A 93 2.39 19.45 4.72
N ALA A 94 3.24 20.32 5.28
CA ALA A 94 2.88 21.21 6.39
C ALA A 94 1.65 22.10 6.12
N ARG A 95 1.40 22.46 4.85
CA ARG A 95 0.23 23.25 4.42
C ARG A 95 -0.53 22.61 3.25
N ARG A 96 -0.29 21.32 3.00
CA ARG A 96 -0.81 20.62 1.83
C ARG A 96 -1.58 19.39 2.26
N THR A 97 -2.87 19.41 1.94
CA THR A 97 -3.81 18.34 2.22
C THR A 97 -4.44 17.91 0.91
N ARG A 98 -4.54 16.60 0.69
CA ARG A 98 -5.32 16.03 -0.41
C ARG A 98 -6.56 15.37 0.14
N TYR A 99 -7.60 15.36 -0.68
CA TYR A 99 -8.84 14.66 -0.41
C TYR A 99 -9.05 13.64 -1.51
N VAL A 100 -9.34 12.41 -1.13
CA VAL A 100 -9.58 11.30 -2.07
C VAL A 100 -10.79 10.51 -1.61
N THR A 101 -11.53 9.95 -2.55
CA THR A 101 -12.67 9.09 -2.27
C THR A 101 -12.27 7.63 -2.45
N LEU A 102 -12.31 6.83 -1.38
CA LEU A 102 -11.88 5.43 -1.42
C LEU A 102 -12.99 4.51 -0.93
N CYS A 103 -13.04 3.30 -1.50
CA CYS A 103 -13.98 2.28 -1.05
C CYS A 103 -13.67 1.84 0.38
N LEU A 104 -14.70 1.57 1.17
CA LEU A 104 -14.56 0.96 2.50
C LEU A 104 -14.10 -0.51 2.40
N GLY A 105 -14.48 -1.21 1.32
CA GLY A 105 -14.01 -2.56 1.00
C GLY A 105 -12.61 -2.55 0.38
N THR A 106 -11.58 -2.24 1.16
CA THR A 106 -10.19 -2.00 0.72
C THR A 106 -9.60 -3.14 -0.11
N GLU A 107 -9.78 -4.40 0.31
CA GLU A 107 -9.23 -5.56 -0.40
C GLU A 107 -9.85 -5.73 -1.80
N ALA A 108 -11.18 -5.72 -1.88
CA ALA A 108 -11.88 -5.84 -3.16
C ALA A 108 -11.61 -4.63 -4.07
N CYS A 109 -11.45 -3.43 -3.50
CA CYS A 109 -11.08 -2.22 -4.23
C CYS A 109 -9.71 -2.37 -4.89
N GLN A 110 -8.72 -2.85 -4.15
CA GLN A 110 -7.38 -3.08 -4.67
C GLN A 110 -7.35 -4.15 -5.75
N LYS A 111 -8.09 -5.26 -5.58
CA LYS A 111 -8.22 -6.28 -6.63
C LYS A 111 -8.80 -5.73 -7.93
N ARG A 112 -9.79 -4.82 -7.85
CA ARG A 112 -10.37 -4.15 -9.03
C ARG A 112 -9.41 -3.16 -9.67
N ALA A 113 -8.67 -2.38 -8.88
CA ALA A 113 -7.76 -1.36 -9.38
C ALA A 113 -6.46 -1.95 -9.94
N GLY A 114 -6.00 -3.07 -9.38
CA GLY A 114 -4.72 -3.69 -9.70
C GLY A 114 -3.52 -2.85 -9.29
N ARG A 115 -2.32 -3.34 -9.63
CA ARG A 115 -1.04 -2.69 -9.29
C ARG A 115 -0.96 -1.27 -9.86
N ARG A 116 -1.38 -1.07 -11.11
CA ARG A 116 -1.33 0.22 -11.81
C ARG A 116 -2.20 1.30 -11.13
N GLY A 117 -3.38 0.91 -10.62
CA GLY A 117 -4.24 1.84 -9.89
C GLY A 117 -3.58 2.30 -8.58
N LEU A 118 -2.93 1.38 -7.88
CA LEU A 118 -2.15 1.69 -6.67
C LEU A 118 -0.95 2.57 -6.96
N GLU A 119 -0.20 2.31 -8.04
CA GLU A 119 0.92 3.18 -8.47
C GLU A 119 0.42 4.59 -8.78
N THR A 120 -0.68 4.71 -9.53
CA THR A 120 -1.27 6.01 -9.86
C THR A 120 -1.73 6.77 -8.61
N LEU A 121 -2.26 6.05 -7.62
CA LEU A 121 -2.62 6.66 -6.34
C LEU A 121 -1.37 7.09 -5.57
N ALA A 122 -0.33 6.26 -5.53
CA ALA A 122 0.94 6.56 -4.88
C ALA A 122 1.59 7.82 -5.49
N ASP A 123 1.66 7.93 -6.82
CA ASP A 123 2.21 9.09 -7.52
C ASP A 123 1.48 10.41 -7.22
N ARG A 124 0.20 10.34 -6.82
CA ARG A 124 -0.59 11.54 -6.45
C ARG A 124 -0.39 11.98 -5.00
N ILE A 125 -0.01 11.05 -4.14
CA ILE A 125 0.08 11.27 -2.68
C ILE A 125 1.53 11.51 -2.27
N PHE A 126 2.47 10.79 -2.88
CA PHE A 126 3.89 10.87 -2.63
C PHE A 126 4.60 11.79 -3.64
N PRO A 127 5.80 12.32 -3.30
CA PRO A 127 6.44 12.23 -1.99
C PRO A 127 5.75 13.13 -0.95
N LEU A 128 5.74 12.70 0.31
CA LEU A 128 5.32 13.55 1.42
C LEU A 128 6.43 14.55 1.74
N GLU A 129 6.08 15.81 1.94
CA GLU A 129 7.00 16.76 2.57
C GLU A 129 7.17 16.40 4.05
N PRO A 130 8.38 16.48 4.61
CA PRO A 130 8.59 16.25 6.03
C PRO A 130 7.82 17.31 6.83
N VAL A 131 6.75 16.87 7.49
CA VAL A 131 6.01 17.70 8.44
C VAL A 131 6.83 17.72 9.73
N HIS A 132 7.81 18.61 9.82
CA HIS A 132 8.48 18.87 11.09
C HIS A 132 7.45 19.45 12.06
N ALA A 133 7.31 18.80 13.22
CA ALA A 133 6.69 19.39 14.38
C ALA A 133 7.68 20.39 14.97
N ASP A 134 7.30 21.67 14.97
CA ASP A 134 7.89 22.66 15.89
C ASP A 134 7.45 22.35 17.32
#